data_AF-A0A7S2YRM0-F1
#
_entry.id   AF-A0A7S2YRM0-F1
#
_cell.length_a   1.000
_cell.length_b   1.000
_cell.length_c   1.000
_cell.angle_alpha   90.00
_cell.angle_beta   90.00
_cell.angle_gamma   90.00
#
_symmetry.space_group_name_H-M   'P 1'
#
loop_
_entity.id
_entity.type
_entity.pdbx_description
1 polymer ?
#
loop_
_entity_poly.entity_id
_entity_poly.type
_entity_poly.pdbx_seq_one_letter_code
_entity_poly.pdbx_strand_id
1 'polypeptide(L)'
;DVDHPGIPNIHLIKEDPELAQKYKNRSVAEQRSFEIAWGLLMQPEMSELLSAICGDSAGLTRFRQLVINAVMATDLGDRELRKLRNGRWDKAFKPVSEEQFNKDPEETLNDVNRKATIVIEHLIQAADVSHTMQHWEIYLEWSEKLFEELYTAYKQGRAGKNPCDFWYEGETGFFEYYV
;
A
#
# COMPACT_ATOMS: atom_id res chain seq x y z
N ASP A 1 1.50 -6.33 -5.16
CA ASP A 1 0.69 -6.46 -6.40
C ASP A 1 0.61 -7.88 -6.95
N VAL A 2 0.45 -8.90 -6.10
CA VAL A 2 0.19 -10.26 -6.60
C VAL A 2 -1.19 -10.26 -7.26
N ASP A 3 -1.27 -10.79 -8.48
CA ASP A 3 -2.49 -10.87 -9.29
C ASP A 3 -3.10 -9.50 -9.67
N HIS A 4 -2.25 -8.48 -9.83
CA HIS A 4 -2.70 -7.17 -10.30
C HIS A 4 -3.16 -7.22 -11.77
N PRO A 5 -4.37 -6.75 -12.11
CA PRO A 5 -4.96 -6.93 -13.44
C PRO A 5 -4.56 -5.85 -14.47
N GLY A 6 -3.63 -4.97 -14.09
CA GLY A 6 -3.15 -3.85 -14.91
C GLY A 6 -4.15 -2.70 -15.05
N ILE A 7 -5.06 -2.55 -14.09
CA ILE A 7 -6.05 -1.47 -14.05
C ILE A 7 -6.25 -0.96 -12.62
N PRO A 8 -6.50 0.35 -12.43
CA PRO A 8 -6.69 0.91 -11.10
C PRO A 8 -8.02 0.49 -10.48
N ASN A 9 -8.12 0.58 -9.15
CA ASN A 9 -9.30 0.20 -8.37
C ASN A 9 -10.64 0.77 -8.92
N ILE A 10 -10.66 2.01 -9.44
CA ILE A 10 -11.87 2.63 -10.04
C ILE A 10 -12.42 1.87 -11.26
N HIS A 11 -11.55 1.19 -12.00
CA HIS A 11 -11.91 0.34 -13.14
C HIS A 11 -12.17 -1.09 -12.67
N LEU A 12 -11.32 -1.63 -11.78
CA LEU A 12 -11.48 -2.99 -11.24
C LEU A 12 -12.83 -3.20 -10.56
N ILE A 13 -13.30 -2.21 -9.79
CA ILE A 13 -14.62 -2.24 -9.13
C ILE A 13 -15.77 -2.44 -10.13
N LYS A 14 -15.61 -1.93 -11.36
CA LYS A 14 -16.63 -2.05 -12.42
C LYS A 14 -16.53 -3.38 -13.16
N GLU A 15 -15.30 -3.89 -13.33
CA GLU A 15 -15.05 -5.13 -14.06
C GLU A 15 -15.35 -6.39 -13.23
N ASP A 16 -15.17 -6.33 -11.91
CA ASP A 16 -15.41 -7.45 -11.00
C ASP A 16 -16.34 -7.06 -9.84
N PRO A 17 -17.67 -7.08 -10.07
CA PRO A 17 -18.65 -6.74 -9.05
C PRO A 17 -18.62 -7.64 -7.81
N GLU A 18 -18.22 -8.91 -7.96
CA GLU A 18 -18.14 -9.86 -6.86
C GLU A 18 -16.99 -9.50 -5.92
N LEU A 19 -15.80 -9.22 -6.47
CA LEU A 19 -14.64 -8.76 -5.73
C LEU A 19 -14.90 -7.37 -5.09
N ALA A 20 -15.53 -6.48 -5.85
CA ALA A 20 -15.96 -5.17 -5.37
C ALA A 20 -16.90 -5.29 -4.17
N GLN A 21 -17.89 -6.19 -4.23
CA GLN A 21 -18.79 -6.46 -3.12
C GLN A 21 -18.06 -7.06 -1.93
N LYS A 22 -17.20 -8.05 -2.14
CA LYS A 22 -16.39 -8.70 -1.10
C LYS A 22 -15.57 -7.69 -0.30
N TYR A 23 -14.95 -6.75 -1.00
CA TYR A 23 -14.07 -5.72 -0.41
C TYR A 23 -14.74 -4.37 -0.20
N LYS A 24 -16.06 -4.30 -0.37
CA LYS A 24 -16.88 -3.10 -0.14
C LYS A 24 -16.36 -1.87 -0.90
N ASN A 25 -15.87 -2.06 -2.12
CA ASN A 25 -15.31 -1.02 -2.99
C ASN A 25 -14.09 -0.27 -2.42
N ARG A 26 -13.35 -0.84 -1.45
CA ARG A 26 -12.16 -0.20 -0.86
C ARG A 26 -10.93 -1.08 -1.07
N SER A 27 -9.83 -0.49 -1.54
CA SER A 27 -8.53 -1.15 -1.67
C SER A 27 -8.63 -2.57 -2.27
N VAL A 28 -9.36 -2.68 -3.39
CA VAL A 28 -9.81 -3.98 -3.93
C VAL A 28 -8.62 -4.80 -4.42
N ALA A 29 -7.70 -4.17 -5.16
CA ALA A 29 -6.47 -4.78 -5.64
C ALA A 29 -5.54 -5.17 -4.48
N GLU A 30 -5.38 -4.29 -3.49
CA GLU A 30 -4.50 -4.50 -2.33
C GLU A 30 -5.03 -5.64 -1.45
N GLN A 31 -6.35 -5.68 -1.21
CA GLN A 31 -6.96 -6.76 -0.42
C GLN A 31 -6.87 -8.11 -1.13
N ARG A 32 -7.05 -8.12 -2.46
CA ARG A 32 -6.84 -9.33 -3.26
C ARG A 32 -5.39 -9.80 -3.21
N SER A 33 -4.43 -8.90 -3.41
CA SER A 33 -3.00 -9.22 -3.32
C SER A 33 -2.64 -9.78 -1.94
N PHE A 34 -3.18 -9.21 -0.87
CA PHE A 34 -2.98 -9.73 0.49
C PHE A 34 -3.57 -11.12 0.67
N GLU A 35 -4.83 -11.34 0.26
CA GLU A 35 -5.50 -12.63 0.43
C GLU A 35 -4.74 -13.76 -0.27
N ILE A 36 -4.32 -13.54 -1.53
CA ILE A 36 -3.57 -14.54 -2.30
C ILE A 36 -2.22 -14.82 -1.66
N ALA A 37 -1.43 -13.78 -1.39
CA ALA A 37 -0.10 -13.93 -0.80
C ALA A 37 -0.17 -14.59 0.58
N TRP A 38 -1.14 -14.21 1.41
CA TRP A 38 -1.34 -14.82 2.71
C TRP A 38 -1.78 -16.28 2.60
N GLY A 39 -2.67 -16.60 1.65
CA GLY A 39 -3.10 -17.98 1.39
C GLY A 39 -1.94 -18.89 0.98
N LEU A 40 -1.00 -18.38 0.17
CA LEU A 40 0.23 -19.09 -0.21
C LEU A 40 1.17 -19.25 1.00
N LEU A 41 1.33 -18.21 1.80
CA LEU A 41 2.20 -18.25 2.98
C LEU A 41 1.69 -19.22 4.06
N MET A 42 0.38 -19.44 4.16
CA MET A 42 -0.21 -20.36 5.13
C MET A 42 -0.19 -21.83 4.68
N GLN A 43 0.35 -22.15 3.50
CA GLN A 43 0.46 -23.53 3.05
C GLN A 43 1.46 -24.32 3.90
N PRO A 44 1.28 -25.65 4.06
CA PRO A 44 2.15 -26.50 4.87
C PRO A 44 3.64 -26.40 4.52
N GLU A 45 3.95 -26.19 3.24
CA GLU A 45 5.31 -26.05 2.70
C GLU A 45 6.05 -24.83 3.26
N MET A 46 5.31 -23.81 3.73
CA MET A 46 5.85 -22.58 4.31
C MET A 46 5.92 -22.62 5.84
N SER A 47 5.57 -23.74 6.47
CA SER A 47 5.47 -23.86 7.94
C SER A 47 6.80 -23.58 8.66
N GLU A 48 7.93 -24.04 8.11
CA GLU A 48 9.26 -23.77 8.68
C GLU A 48 9.60 -22.28 8.61
N LEU A 49 9.30 -21.61 7.49
CA LEU A 49 9.50 -20.18 7.32
C LEU A 49 8.63 -19.38 8.30
N LEU A 50 7.35 -19.73 8.41
CA LEU A 50 6.43 -19.09 9.34
C LEU A 50 6.87 -19.29 10.79
N SER A 51 7.36 -20.48 11.16
CA SER A 51 7.90 -20.74 12.49
C SER A 51 9.15 -19.88 12.75
N ALA A 52 10.03 -19.72 11.77
CA ALA A 52 11.23 -18.89 11.90
C ALA A 52 10.90 -17.39 12.04
N ILE A 53 9.88 -16.90 11.34
CA ILE A 53 9.47 -15.48 11.39
C ILE A 53 8.63 -15.17 12.64
N CYS A 54 7.67 -16.03 12.94
CA CYS A 54 6.61 -15.74 13.91
C CYS A 54 6.86 -16.39 15.28
N GLY A 55 7.58 -17.51 15.32
CA GLY A 55 7.79 -18.31 16.52
C GLY A 55 6.52 -19.03 16.98
N ASP A 56 5.54 -18.27 17.47
CA ASP A 56 4.29 -18.76 18.03
C ASP A 56 3.04 -18.10 17.40
N SER A 57 1.86 -18.46 17.90
CA SER A 57 0.57 -17.95 17.42
C SER A 57 0.37 -16.46 17.68
N ALA A 58 0.97 -15.92 18.75
CA ALA A 58 0.91 -14.50 19.05
C ALA A 58 1.77 -13.69 18.07
N GLY A 59 2.97 -14.20 17.76
CA GLY A 59 3.83 -13.65 16.73
C GLY A 59 3.21 -13.71 15.35
N LEU A 60 2.51 -14.80 15.00
CA LEU A 60 1.77 -14.90 13.74
C LEU A 60 0.65 -13.86 13.65
N THR A 61 -0.08 -13.65 14.74
CA THR A 61 -1.13 -12.63 14.80
C THR A 61 -0.54 -11.23 14.60
N ARG A 62 0.57 -10.91 15.27
CA ARG A 62 1.28 -9.63 15.11
C ARG A 62 1.82 -9.45 13.71
N PHE A 63 2.44 -10.48 13.14
CA PHE A 63 2.99 -10.46 11.78
C PHE A 63 1.88 -10.22 10.76
N ARG A 64 0.75 -10.94 10.87
CA ARG A 64 -0.43 -10.73 10.02
C ARG A 64 -0.89 -9.28 10.05
N GLN A 65 -1.00 -8.70 11.25
CA GLN A 65 -1.45 -7.31 11.39
C GLN A 65 -0.49 -6.32 10.71
N LEU A 66 0.83 -6.53 10.84
CA LEU A 66 1.84 -5.70 10.19
C LEU A 66 1.76 -5.81 8.66
N VAL A 67 1.63 -7.02 8.13
CA VAL A 67 1.50 -7.25 6.67
C VAL A 67 0.21 -6.61 6.13
N ILE A 68 -0.92 -6.77 6.83
CA ILE A 68 -2.17 -6.09 6.44
C ILE A 68 -1.96 -4.58 6.38
N ASN A 69 -1.41 -3.99 7.46
CA ASN A 69 -1.21 -2.55 7.52
C ASN A 69 -0.29 -2.05 6.40
N ALA A 70 0.80 -2.77 6.12
CA ALA A 70 1.75 -2.43 5.07
C ALA A 70 1.11 -2.51 3.67
N VAL A 71 0.41 -3.61 3.35
CA VAL A 71 -0.24 -3.77 2.04
C VAL A 71 -1.40 -2.79 1.85
N MET A 72 -2.20 -2.52 2.88
CA MET A 72 -3.27 -1.51 2.77
C MET A 72 -2.71 -0.09 2.62
N ALA A 73 -1.49 0.17 3.08
CA ALA A 73 -0.86 1.48 2.92
C ALA A 73 -0.46 1.77 1.47
N THR A 74 -0.34 0.76 0.59
CA THR A 74 0.00 0.97 -0.83
C THR A 74 -1.19 1.44 -1.68
N ASP A 75 -2.41 1.46 -1.13
CA ASP A 75 -3.54 2.16 -1.78
C ASP A 75 -3.35 3.68 -1.67
N LEU A 76 -2.67 4.24 -2.67
CA LEU A 76 -2.44 5.69 -2.78
C LEU A 76 -3.68 6.43 -3.32
N GLY A 77 -4.62 5.73 -3.96
CA GLY A 77 -5.78 6.31 -4.62
C GLY A 77 -6.93 6.68 -3.68
N ASP A 78 -7.07 5.99 -2.53
CA ASP A 78 -8.11 6.30 -1.54
C ASP A 78 -7.74 7.54 -0.70
N ARG A 79 -8.42 8.66 -0.99
CA ARG A 79 -8.24 9.95 -0.30
C ARG A 79 -8.57 9.87 1.20
N GLU A 80 -9.52 9.04 1.61
CA GLU A 80 -9.87 8.86 3.02
C GLU A 80 -8.79 8.06 3.76
N LEU A 81 -8.23 7.02 3.14
CA LEU A 81 -7.07 6.31 3.70
C LEU A 81 -5.86 7.24 3.84
N ARG A 82 -5.60 8.09 2.83
CA ARG A 82 -4.55 9.11 2.91
C ARG A 82 -4.77 10.07 4.09
N LYS A 83 -5.98 10.60 4.28
CA LYS A 83 -6.31 11.46 5.43
C LYS A 83 -6.09 10.75 6.77
N LEU A 84 -6.55 9.51 6.89
CA LEU A 84 -6.38 8.70 8.10
C LEU A 84 -4.90 8.47 8.42
N ARG A 85 -4.08 8.18 7.40
CA ARG A 85 -2.64 8.00 7.56
C ARG A 85 -1.94 9.28 8.00
N ASN A 86 -2.23 10.41 7.37
CA ASN A 86 -1.67 11.70 7.77
C ASN A 86 -2.05 12.05 9.22
N GLY A 87 -3.30 11.82 9.62
CA GLY A 87 -3.72 12.03 11.01
C GLY A 87 -3.01 11.11 12.01
N ARG A 88 -2.72 9.85 11.63
CA ARG A 88 -1.92 8.93 12.45
C ARG A 88 -0.48 9.41 12.57
N TRP A 89 0.13 9.88 11.48
CA TRP A 89 1.47 10.47 11.47
C TRP A 89 1.55 11.67 12.41
N ASP A 90 0.67 12.65 12.24
CA ASP A 90 0.62 13.86 13.07
C ASP A 90 0.44 13.50 14.55
N LYS A 91 -0.41 12.52 14.86
CA LYS A 91 -0.60 12.07 16.25
C LYS A 91 0.66 11.42 16.82
N ALA A 92 1.36 10.62 16.02
CA ALA A 92 2.53 9.88 16.48
C ALA A 92 3.80 10.74 16.60
N PHE A 93 3.98 11.72 15.71
CA PHE A 93 5.18 12.55 15.61
C PHE A 93 4.97 14.00 16.03
N LYS A 94 3.86 14.31 16.69
CA LYS A 94 3.65 15.61 17.35
C LYS A 94 4.80 15.94 18.29
N PRO A 95 5.24 17.22 18.36
CA PRO A 95 6.27 17.65 19.30
C PRO A 95 5.91 17.23 20.72
N VAL A 96 6.92 16.73 21.45
CA VAL A 96 6.78 16.28 22.83
C VAL A 96 6.29 17.45 23.69
N SER A 97 5.07 17.34 24.22
CA SER A 97 4.57 18.24 25.26
C SER A 97 5.08 17.79 26.63
N GLU A 98 5.13 18.72 27.60
CA GLU A 98 5.56 18.45 28.98
C GLU A 98 4.75 17.32 29.68
N GLU A 99 3.55 17.00 29.19
CA GLU A 99 2.71 15.89 29.66
C GLU A 99 3.29 14.49 29.37
N GLN A 100 4.29 14.35 28.50
CA GLN A 100 4.88 13.04 28.16
C GLN A 100 5.92 12.54 29.17
N PHE A 101 6.29 13.34 30.18
CA PHE A 101 7.32 12.97 31.17
C PHE A 101 6.84 11.99 32.26
N ASN A 102 5.52 11.74 32.37
CA ASN A 102 4.93 10.88 33.42
C ASN A 102 4.14 9.67 32.87
N LYS A 103 4.44 9.20 31.66
CA LYS A 103 3.74 8.04 31.07
C LYS A 103 4.14 6.72 31.74
N ASP A 104 3.16 5.83 31.90
CA ASP A 104 3.41 4.46 32.30
C ASP A 104 4.33 3.77 31.26
N PRO A 105 5.27 2.90 31.66
CA PRO A 105 6.02 2.03 30.76
C PRO A 105 5.18 1.34 29.67
N GLU A 106 3.97 0.88 29.98
CA GLU A 106 3.07 0.24 29.00
C GLU A 106 2.58 1.23 27.94
N GLU A 107 2.20 2.44 28.35
CA GLU A 107 1.78 3.49 27.42
C GLU A 107 2.93 3.91 26.50
N THR A 108 4.14 4.00 27.06
CA THR A 108 5.36 4.29 26.31
C THR A 108 5.64 3.22 25.25
N LEU A 109 5.52 1.93 25.62
CA LEU A 109 5.72 0.83 24.68
C LEU A 109 4.67 0.84 23.56
N ASN A 110 3.41 1.15 23.87
CA ASN A 110 2.35 1.28 22.89
C ASN A 110 2.60 2.42 21.90
N ASP A 111 3.11 3.56 22.37
CA ASP A 111 3.49 4.68 21.51
C ASP A 111 4.67 4.31 20.57
N VAL A 112 5.67 3.59 21.09
CA VAL A 112 6.79 3.08 20.27
C VAL A 112 6.28 2.12 19.20
N ASN A 113 5.44 1.13 19.56
CA ASN A 113 4.86 0.18 18.61
C ASN A 113 4.01 0.88 17.54
N ARG A 114 3.23 1.90 17.93
CA ARG A 114 2.44 2.71 16.99
C ARG A 114 3.34 3.47 16.01
N LYS A 115 4.39 4.14 16.51
CA LYS A 115 5.38 4.83 15.67
C LYS A 115 6.04 3.87 14.69
N ALA A 116 6.49 2.71 15.17
CA ALA A 116 7.13 1.70 14.33
C ALA A 116 6.20 1.23 13.19
N THR A 117 4.93 0.96 13.49
CA THR A 117 3.94 0.56 12.49
C THR A 117 3.76 1.65 11.43
N ILE A 118 3.60 2.92 11.85
CA ILE A 118 3.44 4.05 10.93
C ILE A 118 4.68 4.22 10.04
N VAL A 119 5.88 4.05 10.60
CA VAL A 119 7.13 4.13 9.81
C VAL A 119 7.18 3.00 8.77
N ILE A 120 6.82 1.76 9.13
CA ILE A 120 6.76 0.65 8.18
C ILE A 120 5.79 0.94 7.03
N GLU A 121 4.61 1.48 7.35
CA GLU A 121 3.62 1.89 6.34
C GLU A 121 4.19 2.97 5.40
N HIS A 122 4.94 3.95 5.91
CA HIS A 122 5.54 4.97 5.03
C HIS A 122 6.72 4.43 4.23
N LEU A 123 7.52 3.52 4.79
CA LEU A 123 8.65 2.90 4.10
C LEU A 123 8.18 2.09 2.89
N ILE A 124 7.13 1.30 3.02
CA ILE A 124 6.62 0.51 1.89
C ILE A 124 6.03 1.42 0.80
N GLN A 125 5.37 2.52 1.17
CA GLN A 125 4.88 3.50 0.20
C GLN A 125 6.00 4.20 -0.55
N ALA A 126 7.06 4.63 0.15
CA ALA A 126 8.22 5.24 -0.47
C ALA A 126 8.93 4.25 -1.41
N ALA A 127 8.99 2.97 -1.03
CA ALA A 127 9.54 1.91 -1.87
C ALA A 127 8.71 1.71 -3.15
N ASP A 128 7.39 1.71 -3.04
CA ASP A 128 6.44 1.50 -4.14
C ASP A 128 6.59 2.54 -5.27
N VAL A 129 6.84 3.80 -4.89
CA VAL A 129 7.00 4.92 -5.84
C VAL A 129 8.46 5.30 -6.07
N SER A 130 9.41 4.49 -5.58
CA SER A 130 10.83 4.85 -5.51
C SER A 130 11.49 5.10 -6.87
N HIS A 131 10.94 4.52 -7.94
CA HIS A 131 11.41 4.71 -9.32
C HIS A 131 11.45 6.18 -9.74
N THR A 132 10.56 7.02 -9.19
CA THR A 132 10.54 8.48 -9.43
C THR A 132 11.71 9.25 -8.83
N MET A 133 12.45 8.62 -7.91
CA MET A 133 13.59 9.19 -7.19
C MET A 133 14.92 8.51 -7.57
N GLN A 134 14.92 7.63 -8.57
CA GLN A 134 16.12 6.95 -9.07
C GLN A 134 16.80 7.73 -10.20
N HIS A 135 17.90 7.17 -10.71
CA HIS A 135 18.57 7.69 -11.91
C HIS A 135 17.59 7.80 -13.08
N TRP A 136 17.79 8.82 -13.93
CA TRP A 136 16.90 9.17 -15.04
C TRP A 136 16.53 7.97 -15.94
N GLU A 137 17.49 7.10 -16.24
CA GLU A 137 17.24 5.91 -17.07
C GLU A 137 16.30 4.90 -16.41
N ILE A 138 16.39 4.75 -15.08
CA ILE A 138 15.50 3.88 -14.31
C ILE A 138 14.10 4.49 -14.27
N TYR A 139 14.02 5.80 -13.99
CA TYR A 139 12.74 6.52 -14.03
C TYR A 139 12.05 6.32 -15.39
N LEU A 140 12.76 6.55 -16.49
CA LEU A 140 12.23 6.39 -17.84
C LEU A 140 11.73 4.96 -18.12
N GLU A 141 12.50 3.93 -17.75
CA GLU A 141 12.11 2.54 -17.97
C GLU A 141 10.80 2.19 -17.23
N TRP A 142 10.66 2.62 -15.97
CA TRP A 142 9.45 2.37 -15.19
C TRP A 142 8.26 3.18 -15.67
N SER A 143 8.45 4.45 -16.05
CA SER A 143 7.41 5.28 -16.65
C SER A 143 6.92 4.69 -17.98
N GLU A 144 7.81 4.14 -18.82
CA GLU A 144 7.43 3.47 -20.07
C GLU A 144 6.55 2.24 -19.80
N LYS A 145 6.94 1.37 -18.85
CA LYS A 145 6.13 0.19 -18.47
C LYS A 145 4.74 0.58 -17.96
N LEU A 146 4.65 1.61 -17.12
CA LEU A 146 3.36 2.12 -16.63
C LEU A 146 2.50 2.68 -17.78
N PHE A 147 3.13 3.41 -18.72
CA PHE A 147 2.44 3.91 -19.91
C PHE A 147 1.87 2.77 -20.75
N GLU A 148 2.67 1.74 -21.01
CA GLU A 148 2.27 0.57 -21.80
C GLU A 148 1.12 -0.21 -21.14
N GLU A 149 1.13 -0.35 -19.82
CA GLU A 149 0.04 -0.96 -19.06
C GLU A 149 -1.28 -0.18 -19.26
N LEU A 150 -1.24 1.15 -19.05
CA LEU A 150 -2.41 2.01 -19.22
C LEU A 150 -2.89 2.04 -20.68
N TYR A 151 -1.97 2.04 -21.64
CA TYR A 151 -2.31 2.04 -23.06
C TYR A 151 -2.95 0.71 -23.46
N THR A 152 -2.45 -0.41 -22.95
CA THR A 152 -3.04 -1.74 -23.17
C THR A 152 -4.46 -1.81 -22.60
N ALA A 153 -4.68 -1.31 -21.38
CA ALA A 153 -6.01 -1.24 -20.79
C ALA A 153 -6.97 -0.37 -21.62
N TYR A 154 -6.51 0.78 -22.14
CA TYR A 154 -7.30 1.62 -23.04
C TYR A 154 -7.67 0.89 -24.34
N LYS A 155 -6.69 0.25 -24.99
CA LYS A 155 -6.92 -0.50 -26.25
C LYS A 155 -7.91 -1.65 -26.10
N GLN A 156 -7.98 -2.24 -24.91
CA GLN A 156 -8.93 -3.30 -24.55
C GLN A 156 -10.30 -2.77 -24.10
N GLY A 157 -10.50 -1.45 -24.02
CA GLY A 157 -11.74 -0.84 -23.54
C GLY A 157 -11.92 -0.89 -22.01
N ARG A 158 -10.86 -1.24 -21.28
CA ARG A 158 -10.81 -1.38 -19.82
C ARG A 158 -10.49 -0.06 -19.11
N ALA A 159 -9.86 0.88 -19.82
CA ALA A 159 -9.64 2.26 -19.40
C ALA A 159 -10.46 3.25 -20.24
N GLY A 160 -10.97 4.32 -19.60
CA GLY A 160 -11.88 5.28 -20.24
C GLY A 160 -11.20 6.38 -21.06
N LYS A 161 -9.87 6.50 -21.00
CA LYS A 161 -9.09 7.56 -21.67
C LYS A 161 -7.78 6.99 -22.22
N ASN A 162 -7.31 7.54 -23.33
CA ASN A 162 -6.00 7.23 -23.87
C ASN A 162 -4.91 7.92 -23.01
N PRO A 163 -3.91 7.20 -22.47
CA PRO A 163 -2.84 7.82 -21.69
C PRO A 163 -2.07 8.90 -22.45
N CYS A 164 -1.99 8.84 -23.78
CA CYS A 164 -1.37 9.91 -24.59
C CYS A 164 -1.96 11.30 -24.32
N ASP A 165 -3.25 11.37 -23.96
CA ASP A 165 -3.98 12.63 -23.83
C ASP A 165 -3.76 13.32 -22.46
N PHE A 166 -3.18 12.60 -21.48
CA PHE A 166 -3.02 13.11 -20.11
C PHE A 166 -1.70 12.73 -19.45
N TRP A 167 -0.77 12.07 -20.17
CA TRP A 167 0.45 11.53 -19.57
C TRP A 167 1.29 12.61 -18.88
N TYR A 168 1.54 13.71 -19.59
CA TYR A 168 2.40 14.78 -19.09
C TYR A 168 1.82 15.44 -17.82
N GLU A 169 0.54 15.81 -17.84
CA GLU A 169 -0.15 16.37 -16.69
C GLU A 169 -0.30 15.35 -15.55
N GLY A 170 -0.46 14.07 -15.90
CA GLY A 170 -0.54 12.95 -14.98
C GLY A 170 0.76 12.75 -14.19
N GLU A 171 1.89 12.66 -14.87
CA GLU A 171 3.22 12.52 -14.25
C GLU A 171 3.57 13.75 -13.39
N THR A 172 3.27 14.96 -13.90
CA THR A 172 3.48 16.20 -13.13
C THR A 172 2.64 16.21 -11.86
N GLY A 173 1.35 15.87 -11.96
CA GLY A 173 0.46 15.78 -10.81
C GLY A 173 0.88 14.67 -9.84
N PHE A 174 1.38 13.54 -10.34
CA PHE A 174 1.89 12.48 -9.48
C PHE A 174 3.06 12.98 -8.63
N PHE A 175 4.02 13.67 -9.26
CA PHE A 175 5.14 14.28 -8.56
C PHE A 175 4.67 15.32 -7.52
N GLU A 176 3.79 16.25 -7.87
CA GLU A 176 3.34 17.31 -6.95
C GLU A 176 2.55 16.80 -5.73
N TYR A 177 1.76 15.73 -5.90
CA TYR A 177 0.81 15.31 -4.87
C TYR A 177 1.24 14.04 -4.12
N TYR A 178 2.24 13.28 -4.59
CA TYR A 178 2.61 11.99 -3.99
C TYR A 178 4.11 11.82 -3.70
N VAL A 179 4.99 12.57 -4.37
CA VAL A 179 6.45 12.57 -4.13
C VAL A 179 6.82 13.78 -3.28
#